data_AF-R5D2W3-F1
#
_entry.id   AF-R5D2W3-F1
#
_cell.length_a   1.000
_cell.length_b   1.000
_cell.length_c   1.000
_cell.angle_alpha   90.00
_cell.angle_beta   90.00
_cell.angle_gamma   90.00
#
_symmetry.space_group_name_H-M   'P 1'
#
loop_
_entity.id
_entity.type
_entity.pdbx_description
1 polymer ?
#
loop_
_entity_poly.entity_id
_entity_poly.type
_entity_poly.pdbx_seq_one_letter_code
_entity_poly.pdbx_strand_id
1 'polypeptide(L)'
;MHSDICSSLNAAGNGFKVGHNYDSLDRETSRSYNGTTKFYWTYNADGNLARYSENGNRVLQLSASSTTSRATVSPWQMEAITSIITSITSKAM
;
A
#
# COMPACT_ATOMS: atom_id res chain seq x y z
N MET A 1 -15.79 17.70 -5.18
CA MET A 1 -14.67 17.86 -4.24
C MET A 1 -15.09 18.89 -3.22
N HIS A 2 -14.88 18.57 -1.95
CA HIS A 2 -15.34 19.38 -0.82
C HIS A 2 -14.32 19.30 0.32
N SER A 3 -14.40 20.21 1.29
CA SER A 3 -13.54 20.24 2.48
C SER A 3 -14.28 20.72 3.72
N ASP A 4 -14.02 20.09 4.85
CA ASP A 4 -14.59 20.46 6.15
C ASP A 4 -13.50 20.88 7.14
N ILE A 5 -13.82 21.84 8.01
CA ILE A 5 -12.95 22.26 9.11
C ILE A 5 -13.72 22.13 10.42
N CYS A 6 -13.20 21.31 11.33
CA CYS A 6 -13.68 21.21 12.70
C CYS A 6 -12.73 21.97 13.63
N SER A 7 -13.26 22.84 14.49
CA SER A 7 -12.49 23.59 15.48
C SER A 7 -13.01 23.32 16.89
N SER A 8 -12.11 22.99 17.81
CA SER A 8 -12.39 22.81 19.24
C SER A 8 -11.29 23.46 20.09
N LEU A 9 -11.49 23.48 21.41
CA LEU A 9 -10.41 23.76 22.36
C LEU A 9 -9.85 22.42 22.85
N ASN A 10 -8.52 22.30 22.94
CA ASN A 10 -7.92 21.14 23.59
C ASN A 10 -7.97 21.28 25.13
N ALA A 11 -7.49 20.26 25.85
CA ALA A 11 -7.52 20.24 27.32
C ALA A 11 -6.75 21.41 27.98
N ALA A 12 -5.84 22.06 27.27
CA ALA A 12 -5.09 23.22 27.74
C ALA A 12 -5.75 24.57 27.38
N GLY A 13 -6.95 24.56 26.80
CA GLY A 13 -7.65 25.78 26.35
C GLY A 13 -7.10 26.37 25.05
N ASN A 14 -6.21 25.66 24.35
CA ASN A 14 -5.65 26.11 23.07
C ASN A 14 -6.58 25.71 21.92
N GLY A 15 -6.69 26.59 20.92
CA GLY A 15 -7.43 26.31 19.69
C GLY A 15 -6.83 25.12 18.93
N PHE A 16 -7.67 24.13 18.66
CA PHE A 16 -7.35 22.94 17.90
C PHE A 16 -8.24 22.89 16.65
N LYS A 17 -7.62 22.74 15.49
CA LYS A 17 -8.33 22.67 14.20
C LYS A 17 -7.95 21.41 13.47
N VAL A 18 -8.95 20.71 12.94
CA VAL A 18 -8.79 19.58 12.03
C VAL A 18 -9.44 19.94 10.71
N GLY A 19 -8.67 19.89 9.62
CA GLY A 19 -9.17 20.08 8.27
C GLY A 19 -9.20 18.74 7.52
N HIS A 20 -10.30 18.48 6.81
CA HIS A 20 -10.51 17.30 5.97
C HIS A 20 -10.76 17.74 4.53
N ASN A 21 -10.18 17.01 3.57
CA ASN A 21 -10.42 17.23 2.14
C ASN A 21 -10.96 15.95 1.52
N TYR A 22 -11.96 16.08 0.64
CA TYR A 22 -12.65 14.96 0.01
C TYR A 22 -12.62 15.07 -1.51
N ASP A 23 -12.52 13.92 -2.17
CA ASP A 23 -12.65 13.83 -3.62
C ASP A 23 -14.13 13.95 -4.06
N SER A 24 -14.43 13.64 -5.34
CA SER A 24 -15.80 13.69 -5.85
C SER A 24 -16.68 12.50 -5.44
N LEU A 25 -16.12 11.52 -4.74
CA LEU A 25 -16.81 10.33 -4.23
C LEU A 25 -16.91 10.36 -2.70
N ASP A 26 -16.74 11.54 -2.09
CA ASP A 26 -16.78 11.79 -0.65
C ASP A 26 -15.75 10.97 0.17
N ARG A 27 -14.62 10.63 -0.44
CA ARG A 27 -13.51 9.92 0.24
C ARG A 27 -12.46 10.91 0.71
N GLU A 28 -11.99 10.75 1.95
CA GLU A 28 -10.98 11.62 2.53
C GLU A 28 -9.63 11.45 1.81
N THR A 29 -9.07 12.53 1.29
CA THR A 29 -7.81 12.55 0.52
C THR A 29 -6.66 13.20 1.29
N SER A 30 -6.96 14.09 2.25
CA SER A 30 -5.97 14.62 3.18
C SER A 30 -6.57 15.09 4.49
N ARG A 31 -5.75 15.04 5.55
CA ARG A 31 -6.08 15.59 6.87
C ARG A 31 -5.00 16.52 7.38
N SER A 32 -5.42 17.70 7.85
CA SER A 32 -4.54 18.69 8.44
C SER A 32 -4.87 18.94 9.91
N TYR A 33 -3.83 19.22 10.69
CA TYR A 33 -3.94 19.64 12.08
C TYR A 33 -3.32 21.03 12.21
N ASN A 34 -4.09 21.98 12.73
CA ASN A 34 -3.69 23.37 12.89
C ASN A 34 -3.08 23.96 11.60
N GLY A 35 -3.69 23.66 10.45
CA GLY A 35 -3.27 24.13 9.14
C GLY A 35 -2.10 23.37 8.50
N THR A 36 -1.50 22.40 9.20
CA THR A 36 -0.44 21.56 8.62
C THR A 36 -1.01 20.22 8.21
N THR A 37 -0.95 19.89 6.91
CA THR A 37 -1.37 18.57 6.42
C THR A 37 -0.42 17.49 6.91
N LYS A 38 -0.99 16.50 7.59
CA LYS A 38 -0.26 15.40 8.24
C LYS A 38 -0.46 14.08 7.53
N PHE A 39 -1.63 13.87 6.93
CA PHE A 39 -2.03 12.60 6.34
C PHE A 39 -2.49 12.80 4.90
N TYR A 40 -2.15 11.85 4.03
CA TYR A 40 -2.62 11.80 2.65
C TYR A 40 -3.07 10.39 2.28
N TRP A 41 -4.18 10.30 1.56
CA TRP A 41 -4.72 9.06 1.02
C TRP A 41 -4.98 9.20 -0.47
N THR A 42 -4.66 8.15 -1.22
CA THR A 42 -5.02 8.05 -2.64
C THR A 42 -5.69 6.72 -2.89
N TYR A 43 -6.72 6.72 -3.72
CA TYR A 43 -7.51 5.53 -4.04
C TYR A 43 -7.29 5.12 -5.49
N ASN A 44 -7.35 3.82 -5.77
CA ASN A 44 -7.35 3.30 -7.12
C ASN A 44 -8.75 3.46 -7.78
N ALA A 45 -8.86 3.05 -9.05
CA ALA A 45 -10.12 3.12 -9.80
C ALA A 45 -11.24 2.27 -9.18
N ASP A 46 -10.89 1.16 -8.51
CA ASP A 46 -11.84 0.29 -7.82
C ASP A 46 -12.30 0.86 -6.46
N GLY A 47 -11.72 1.99 -6.05
CA GLY A 47 -12.01 2.65 -4.78
C GLY A 47 -11.24 2.13 -3.58
N ASN A 48 -10.29 1.23 -3.78
CA ASN A 48 -9.40 0.72 -2.74
C ASN A 48 -8.28 1.72 -2.44
N LEU A 49 -7.81 1.75 -1.19
CA LEU A 49 -6.69 2.59 -0.78
C LEU A 49 -5.39 2.13 -1.46
N ALA A 50 -4.85 2.95 -2.37
CA ALA A 50 -3.65 2.65 -3.12
C ALA A 50 -2.38 3.13 -2.41
N ARG A 51 -2.45 4.29 -1.76
CA ARG A 51 -1.32 4.87 -1.01
C ARG A 51 -1.79 5.61 0.22
N TYR A 52 -0.99 5.52 1.27
CA TYR A 52 -1.11 6.29 2.49
C TYR A 52 0.25 6.86 2.89
N SER A 53 0.30 8.15 3.20
CA SER A 53 1.48 8.80 3.77
C SER A 53 1.15 9.64 4.99
N GLU A 54 2.09 9.67 5.91
CA GLU A 54 2.00 10.40 7.18
C GLU A 54 3.29 11.20 7.39
N ASN A 55 3.17 12.50 7.69
CA ASN A 55 4.31 13.41 7.87
C ASN A 55 5.31 13.37 6.69
N GLY A 56 4.84 13.10 5.47
CA GLY A 56 5.69 12.96 4.29
C GLY A 56 6.35 11.58 4.12
N ASN A 57 6.25 10.70 5.11
CA ASN A 57 6.72 9.31 5.01
C ASN A 57 5.64 8.46 4.34
N ARG A 58 6.02 7.69 3.30
CA ARG A 58 5.13 6.70 2.69
C ARG A 58 5.04 5.49 3.61
N VAL A 59 3.86 5.28 4.20
CA VAL A 59 3.63 4.20 5.18
C VAL A 59 3.08 2.96 4.49
N LEU A 60 2.26 3.13 3.43
CA LEU A 60 1.68 2.01 2.71
C LEU A 60 1.55 2.31 1.22
N GLN A 61 1.96 1.34 0.40
CA GLN A 61 1.72 1.29 -1.03
C GLN A 61 1.27 -0.13 -1.38
N LEU A 62 0.00 -0.31 -1.71
CA LEU A 62 -0.45 -1.54 -2.36
C LEU A 62 -0.08 -1.43 -3.84
N SER A 63 1.02 -2.08 -4.23
CA SER A 63 1.16 -2.48 -5.63
C SER A 63 0.12 -3.58 -5.88
N ALA A 64 -0.75 -3.40 -6.87
CA ALA A 64 -1.52 -4.50 -7.41
C ALA A 64 -0.50 -5.49 -8.02
N SER A 65 -0.09 -6.47 -7.25
CA SER A 65 0.86 -7.49 -7.67
C SER A 65 0.37 -8.84 -7.17
N SER A 66 -0.67 -9.37 -7.79
CA SER A 66 -0.86 -10.81 -7.83
C SER A 66 0.25 -11.40 -8.70
N THR A 67 1.47 -11.49 -8.16
CA THR A 67 2.57 -12.17 -8.85
C THR A 67 2.39 -13.66 -8.68
N THR A 68 1.60 -14.30 -9.55
CA THR A 68 1.88 -15.70 -9.87
C THR A 68 3.13 -15.69 -10.76
N SER A 69 4.30 -15.79 -10.14
CA SER A 69 5.57 -15.93 -10.86
C SER A 69 5.58 -17.27 -11.59
N ARG A 70 5.13 -17.32 -12.84
CA ARG A 70 5.35 -18.50 -13.70
C ARG A 70 6.80 -18.45 -14.18
N ALA A 71 7.67 -19.19 -13.51
CA ALA A 71 9.05 -19.36 -13.95
C ALA A 71 9.07 -20.18 -15.24
N THR A 72 9.58 -19.60 -16.33
CA THR A 72 9.94 -20.36 -17.53
C THR A 72 11.29 -21.02 -17.26
N VAL A 73 11.29 -22.33 -17.00
CA VAL A 73 12.53 -23.11 -16.89
C VAL A 73 13.07 -23.39 -18.29
N SER A 74 14.35 -23.14 -18.52
CA SER A 74 14.99 -23.48 -19.80
C SER A 74 15.16 -25.00 -19.93
N PRO A 75 15.14 -25.59 -21.14
CA PRO A 75 15.28 -27.04 -21.34
C PRO A 75 16.52 -27.63 -20.65
N TRP A 76 17.66 -26.93 -20.72
CA TRP A 76 18.90 -27.32 -20.03
C TRP A 76 18.77 -27.36 -18.50
N GLN A 77 17.92 -26.51 -17.92
CA GLN A 77 17.64 -26.53 -16.47
C GLN A 77 16.74 -27.72 -16.10
N MET A 78 15.82 -28.12 -16.98
CA MET A 78 15.00 -29.32 -16.79
C MET A 78 15.81 -30.61 -16.88
N GLU A 79 16.80 -30.67 -17.77
CA GLU A 79 17.73 -31.80 -17.85
C GLU A 79 18.55 -31.93 -16.56
N ALA A 80 19.07 -30.83 -16.03
CA ALA A 80 19.81 -30.82 -14.77
C ALA A 80 18.94 -31.30 -13.59
N ILE A 81 17.69 -30.82 -13.48
CA ILE A 81 16.75 -31.25 -12.44
C ILE A 81 16.42 -32.75 -12.57
N THR A 82 16.16 -33.22 -13.79
CA THR A 82 15.85 -34.64 -14.05
C THR A 82 17.03 -35.54 -13.71
N SER A 83 18.25 -35.11 -14.03
CA SER A 83 19.49 -35.86 -13.75
C SER A 83 19.77 -35.94 -12.24
N ILE A 84 19.48 -34.87 -11.49
CA ILE A 84 19.60 -34.85 -10.03
C ILE A 84 18.56 -35.79 -9.39
N ILE A 85 17.31 -35.75 -9.83
CA ILE A 85 16.25 -36.63 -9.31
C ILE A 85 16.61 -38.10 -9.55
N THR A 86 17.01 -38.44 -10.78
CA THR A 86 17.41 -39.82 -11.14
C THR A 86 18.59 -40.30 -10.29
N SER A 87 19.61 -39.46 -10.08
CA SER A 87 20.76 -39.78 -9.23
C SER A 87 20.38 -40.06 -7.77
N ILE A 88 19.39 -39.36 -7.22
CA ILE A 88 18.92 -39.58 -5.85
C ILE A 88 18.15 -40.91 -5.77
N THR A 89 17.33 -41.23 -6.77
CA THR A 89 16.57 -42.48 -6.82
C THR A 89 17.47 -43.71 -7.02
N SER A 90 18.55 -43.61 -7.80
CA SER A 90 19.51 -44.71 -8.02
C SER A 90 20.44 -44.98 -6.84
N LYS A 91 20.59 -44.04 -5.89
CA LYS A 91 21.44 -44.21 -4.69
C LYS A 91 20.70 -44.88 -3.52
N ALA A 92 19.40 -45.10 -3.66
CA ALA A 92 18.53 -45.75 -2.67
C ALA A 92 18.26 -47.24 -2.98
N MET A 93 19.01 -47.85 -3.92
CA MET A 93 18.98 -49.28 -4.25
C MET A 93 20.34 -49.92 -4.02
#